data_AF-A0A1S4E637-F1
#
_entry.id   AF-A0A1S4E637-F1
#
_cell.length_a   1.000
_cell.length_b   1.000
_cell.length_c   1.000
_cell.angle_alpha   90.00
_cell.angle_beta   90.00
_cell.angle_gamma   90.00
#
_symmetry.space_group_name_H-M   'P 1'
#
loop_
_entity.id
_entity.type
_entity.pdbx_description
1 polymer ?
#
loop_
_entity_poly.entity_id
_entity_poly.type
_entity_poly.pdbx_seq_one_letter_code
_entity_poly.pdbx_strand_id
1 'polypeptide(L)'
;DLSLPILNKAVQAFKTLRIRVGGTLQDRLIYNIGEGFEGNCHPFEADDSLLFEFTEGCLYMERWDDLNKFFNNTGALVTFGLNALLGKYHTKGMQWEGNWNHTNAEALIKYTVDNNYQINSWEFGNELGGANSIGASVSAAQYAKDLLKLREMVDRLYENSQQKPMIVAPGAFFDDKWYHELVTKTGPNVVTALTHHIYNMGAGDDPKLIYRFVNPTYLSEVSKTFRQLKNIVEKHAPWSSAWVGEAGGAYHGGAY
;
A
#
# COMPACT_ATOMS: atom_id res chain seq x y z
N ASP A 1 -20.17 7.19 -8.12
CA ASP A 1 -19.81 7.38 -6.69
C ASP A 1 -18.92 8.61 -6.48
N LEU A 2 -17.80 8.75 -7.20
CA LEU A 2 -16.81 9.82 -7.03
C LEU A 2 -17.31 11.23 -7.42
N SER A 3 -18.40 11.32 -8.18
CA SER A 3 -19.06 12.58 -8.53
C SER A 3 -20.04 13.10 -7.47
N LEU A 4 -20.25 12.35 -6.37
CA LEU A 4 -21.16 12.76 -5.31
C LEU A 4 -20.68 14.08 -4.66
N PRO A 5 -21.50 15.15 -4.66
CA PRO A 5 -21.08 16.44 -4.12
C PRO A 5 -20.68 16.38 -2.63
N ILE A 6 -21.34 15.54 -1.84
CA ILE A 6 -21.04 15.41 -0.41
C ILE A 6 -19.65 14.83 -0.16
N LEU A 7 -19.23 13.85 -0.97
CA LEU A 7 -17.90 13.24 -0.86
C LEU A 7 -16.81 14.25 -1.23
N ASN A 8 -17.00 14.98 -2.34
CA ASN A 8 -16.06 16.02 -2.77
C ASN A 8 -15.90 17.11 -1.70
N LYS A 9 -17.02 17.61 -1.16
CA LYS A 9 -17.01 18.62 -0.09
C LYS A 9 -16.38 18.10 1.19
N ALA A 10 -16.61 16.82 1.55
CA ALA A 10 -16.01 16.22 2.72
C ALA A 10 -14.47 16.16 2.61
N VAL A 11 -13.93 15.75 1.47
CA VAL A 11 -12.48 15.75 1.23
C VAL A 11 -11.92 17.17 1.26
N GLN A 12 -12.57 18.12 0.57
CA GLN A 12 -12.12 19.52 0.53
C GLN A 12 -12.12 20.18 1.91
N ALA A 13 -13.01 19.78 2.83
CA ALA A 13 -13.08 20.32 4.18
C ALA A 13 -11.81 20.06 5.01
N PHE A 14 -11.07 18.99 4.72
CA PHE A 14 -9.78 18.71 5.35
C PHE A 14 -8.66 19.65 4.89
N LYS A 15 -8.88 20.45 3.83
CA LYS A 15 -7.94 21.37 3.15
C LYS A 15 -6.73 20.67 2.50
N THR A 16 -6.04 19.83 3.24
CA THR A 16 -4.94 19.00 2.77
C THR A 16 -5.14 17.59 3.32
N LEU A 17 -5.74 16.72 2.51
CA LEU A 17 -5.93 15.31 2.84
C LEU A 17 -5.05 14.45 1.96
N ARG A 18 -4.36 13.48 2.57
CA ARG A 18 -3.78 12.36 1.82
C ARG A 18 -4.82 11.26 1.70
N ILE A 19 -5.12 10.83 0.48
CA ILE A 19 -5.95 9.66 0.21
C ILE A 19 -5.01 8.52 -0.20
N ARG A 20 -5.01 7.43 0.58
CA ARG A 20 -4.34 6.17 0.22
C ARG A 20 -5.38 5.23 -0.36
N VAL A 21 -5.17 4.81 -1.61
CA VAL A 21 -5.98 3.78 -2.29
C VAL A 21 -5.15 2.51 -2.31
N GLY A 22 -5.61 1.48 -1.59
CA GLY A 22 -4.89 0.23 -1.39
C GLY A 22 -5.72 -0.74 -0.56
N GLY A 23 -5.07 -1.41 0.39
CA GLY A 23 -5.68 -2.45 1.24
C GLY A 23 -5.45 -3.85 0.67
N THR A 24 -5.98 -4.87 1.33
CA THR A 24 -5.73 -6.29 1.06
C THR A 24 -5.85 -6.67 -0.43
N LEU A 25 -6.89 -6.19 -1.12
CA LEU A 25 -7.15 -6.53 -2.51
C LEU A 25 -6.20 -5.87 -3.52
N GLN A 26 -5.33 -4.95 -3.11
CA GLN A 26 -4.38 -4.33 -4.05
C GLN A 26 -3.40 -5.34 -4.65
N ASP A 27 -3.06 -6.39 -3.91
CA ASP A 27 -2.18 -7.48 -4.38
C ASP A 27 -2.91 -8.54 -5.21
N ARG A 28 -4.21 -8.32 -5.47
CA ARG A 28 -5.04 -9.10 -6.41
C ARG A 28 -5.52 -8.24 -7.59
N LEU A 29 -5.13 -6.96 -7.62
CA LEU A 29 -5.56 -6.01 -8.64
C LEU A 29 -4.65 -6.09 -9.86
N ILE A 30 -5.25 -6.21 -11.04
CA ILE A 30 -4.59 -6.16 -12.33
C ILE A 30 -5.01 -4.87 -13.04
N TYR A 31 -4.09 -4.15 -13.66
CA TYR A 31 -4.41 -2.95 -14.43
C TYR A 31 -4.74 -3.33 -15.87
N ASN A 32 -5.91 -2.93 -16.37
CA ASN A 32 -6.32 -3.23 -17.74
C ASN A 32 -5.63 -2.27 -18.72
N ILE A 33 -4.32 -2.45 -18.84
CA ILE A 33 -3.45 -1.66 -19.72
C ILE A 33 -2.12 -2.38 -19.98
N GLY A 34 -1.53 -2.08 -21.13
CA GLY A 34 -0.24 -2.58 -21.56
C GLY A 34 -0.35 -3.85 -22.39
N GLU A 35 0.70 -4.12 -23.16
CA GLU A 35 0.76 -5.27 -24.10
C GLU A 35 0.72 -6.63 -23.39
N GLY A 36 0.98 -6.67 -22.08
CA GLY A 36 0.94 -7.89 -21.26
C GLY A 36 -0.42 -8.22 -20.65
N PHE A 37 -1.47 -7.42 -20.90
CA PHE A 37 -2.82 -7.77 -20.47
C PHE A 37 -3.48 -8.69 -21.50
N GLU A 38 -3.41 -9.99 -21.26
CA GLU A 38 -4.12 -11.02 -22.03
C GLU A 38 -5.30 -11.55 -21.20
N GLY A 39 -6.53 -11.12 -21.50
CA GLY A 39 -7.71 -11.63 -20.81
C GLY A 39 -8.92 -10.71 -20.83
N ASN A 40 -9.97 -11.12 -20.14
CA ASN A 40 -11.13 -10.27 -19.89
C ASN A 40 -10.97 -9.59 -18.54
N CYS A 41 -11.26 -8.30 -18.51
CA CYS A 41 -11.23 -7.47 -17.31
C CYS A 41 -12.52 -7.71 -16.51
N HIS A 42 -12.40 -7.99 -15.21
CA HIS A 42 -13.53 -8.33 -14.33
C HIS A 42 -13.41 -7.59 -12.99
N PRO A 43 -14.54 -7.22 -12.34
CA PRO A 43 -14.50 -6.80 -10.95
C PRO A 43 -14.08 -7.96 -10.03
N PHE A 44 -13.67 -7.64 -8.81
CA PHE A 44 -13.47 -8.66 -7.78
C PHE A 44 -14.78 -9.39 -7.48
N GLU A 45 -14.70 -10.70 -7.34
CA GLU A 45 -15.80 -11.57 -6.91
C GLU A 45 -15.34 -12.36 -5.68
N ALA A 46 -16.24 -12.55 -4.72
CA ALA A 46 -15.94 -13.31 -3.51
C ALA A 46 -15.78 -14.79 -3.84
N ASP A 47 -14.70 -15.41 -3.35
CA ASP A 47 -14.41 -16.83 -3.48
C ASP A 47 -13.49 -17.27 -2.32
N ASP A 48 -14.08 -17.92 -1.32
CA ASP A 48 -13.42 -18.36 -0.09
C ASP A 48 -12.26 -19.34 -0.31
N SER A 49 -12.13 -19.92 -1.52
CA SER A 49 -11.03 -20.83 -1.86
C SER A 49 -9.76 -20.12 -2.33
N LEU A 50 -9.83 -18.82 -2.61
CA LEU A 50 -8.74 -18.04 -3.20
C LEU A 50 -8.01 -17.19 -2.16
N LEU A 51 -6.82 -16.69 -2.56
CA LEU A 51 -6.07 -15.75 -1.74
C LEU A 51 -6.93 -14.51 -1.43
N PHE A 52 -7.03 -14.20 -0.14
CA PHE A 52 -7.89 -13.14 0.41
C PHE A 52 -9.38 -13.33 0.22
N GLU A 53 -9.84 -14.53 -0.14
CA GLU A 53 -11.28 -14.83 -0.35
C GLU A 53 -11.89 -14.08 -1.54
N PHE A 54 -11.07 -13.66 -2.51
CA PHE A 54 -11.52 -12.99 -3.73
C PHE A 54 -10.76 -13.47 -4.98
N THR A 55 -11.42 -13.38 -6.13
CA THR A 55 -10.80 -13.51 -7.45
C THR A 55 -9.74 -12.42 -7.68
N GLU A 56 -9.00 -12.53 -8.78
CA GLU A 56 -8.31 -11.35 -9.32
C GLU A 56 -9.35 -10.37 -9.83
N GLY A 57 -9.14 -9.09 -9.53
CA GLY A 57 -9.99 -8.00 -10.01
C GLY A 57 -9.16 -7.07 -10.86
N CYS A 58 -9.84 -6.28 -11.68
CA CYS A 58 -9.16 -5.42 -12.63
C CYS A 58 -9.57 -3.96 -12.50
N LEU A 59 -8.58 -3.06 -12.63
CA LEU A 59 -8.78 -1.63 -12.73
C LEU A 59 -8.79 -1.22 -14.21
N TYR A 60 -9.95 -0.81 -14.71
CA TYR A 60 -10.09 -0.18 -16.02
C TYR A 60 -9.47 1.22 -16.01
N MET A 61 -8.86 1.63 -17.12
CA MET A 61 -8.29 2.97 -17.25
C MET A 61 -9.36 4.07 -17.15
N GLU A 62 -10.58 3.84 -17.64
CA GLU A 62 -11.69 4.77 -17.43
C GLU A 62 -11.97 5.01 -15.93
N ARG A 63 -11.87 3.96 -15.11
CA ARG A 63 -12.01 4.09 -13.65
C ARG A 63 -10.81 4.81 -13.03
N TRP A 64 -9.61 4.60 -13.57
CA TRP A 64 -8.42 5.34 -13.17
C TRP A 64 -8.53 6.85 -13.51
N ASP A 65 -9.11 7.19 -14.67
CA ASP A 65 -9.40 8.55 -15.08
C ASP A 65 -10.41 9.22 -14.14
N ASP A 66 -11.49 8.52 -13.80
CA ASP A 66 -12.49 8.98 -12.84
C ASP A 66 -11.88 9.25 -11.45
N LEU A 67 -10.99 8.37 -10.98
CA LEU A 67 -10.25 8.54 -9.73
C LEU A 67 -9.38 9.80 -9.78
N ASN A 68 -8.58 9.97 -10.82
CA ASN A 68 -7.70 11.13 -10.96
C ASN A 68 -8.45 12.44 -11.12
N LYS A 69 -9.59 12.43 -11.83
CA LYS A 69 -10.49 13.58 -11.88
C LYS A 69 -11.01 13.96 -10.49
N PHE A 70 -11.40 12.97 -9.69
CA PHE A 70 -11.83 13.20 -8.31
C PHE A 70 -10.70 13.75 -7.42
N PHE A 71 -9.50 13.18 -7.51
CA PHE A 71 -8.35 13.67 -6.74
C PHE A 71 -7.99 15.10 -7.09
N ASN A 72 -7.96 15.42 -8.39
CA ASN A 72 -7.69 16.77 -8.87
C ASN A 72 -8.76 17.78 -8.41
N ASN A 73 -10.05 17.42 -8.51
CA ASN A 73 -11.15 18.28 -8.08
C ASN A 73 -11.15 18.56 -6.57
N THR A 74 -10.61 17.63 -5.78
CA THR A 74 -10.59 17.74 -4.32
C THR A 74 -9.28 18.30 -3.78
N GLY A 75 -8.22 18.35 -4.60
CA GLY A 75 -6.87 18.74 -4.16
C GLY A 75 -6.20 17.71 -3.25
N ALA A 76 -6.67 16.46 -3.27
CA ALA A 76 -6.14 15.40 -2.43
C ALA A 76 -4.70 15.00 -2.85
N LEU A 77 -3.84 14.74 -1.87
CA LEU A 77 -2.53 14.12 -2.11
C LEU A 77 -2.70 12.61 -2.21
N VAL A 78 -2.36 12.02 -3.35
CA VAL A 78 -2.70 10.61 -3.61
C VAL A 78 -1.53 9.70 -3.30
N THR A 79 -1.81 8.63 -2.54
CA THR A 79 -0.96 7.43 -2.48
C THR A 79 -1.72 6.29 -3.12
N PHE A 80 -1.15 5.68 -4.17
CA PHE A 80 -1.77 4.52 -4.80
C PHE A 80 -0.89 3.31 -4.60
N GLY A 81 -1.46 2.22 -4.08
CA GLY A 81 -0.72 1.00 -3.85
C GLY A 81 -0.73 0.04 -5.03
N LEU A 82 0.43 -0.54 -5.28
CA LEU A 82 0.72 -1.39 -6.43
C LEU A 82 0.70 -2.85 -6.03
N ASN A 83 0.15 -3.70 -6.89
CA ASN A 83 0.21 -5.15 -6.75
C ASN A 83 1.67 -5.67 -6.72
N ALA A 84 2.10 -6.17 -5.57
CA ALA A 84 3.44 -6.71 -5.35
C ALA A 84 3.51 -8.24 -5.55
N LEU A 85 2.38 -8.93 -5.68
CA LEU A 85 2.32 -10.39 -5.86
C LEU A 85 2.29 -10.84 -7.32
N LEU A 86 1.99 -9.95 -8.27
CA LEU A 86 1.92 -10.32 -9.68
C LEU A 86 3.22 -10.98 -10.17
N GLY A 87 3.09 -12.19 -10.76
CA GLY A 87 4.22 -12.99 -11.25
C GLY A 87 4.92 -13.84 -10.19
N LYS A 88 4.59 -13.67 -8.90
CA LYS A 88 5.07 -14.54 -7.82
C LYS A 88 4.24 -15.82 -7.75
N TYR A 89 4.82 -16.84 -7.13
CA TYR A 89 4.14 -18.11 -6.88
C TYR A 89 4.16 -18.45 -5.39
N HIS A 90 3.06 -19.03 -4.93
CA HIS A 90 2.93 -19.57 -3.58
C HIS A 90 3.87 -20.77 -3.40
N THR A 91 4.53 -20.85 -2.24
CA THR A 91 5.40 -21.98 -1.92
C THR A 91 4.87 -22.78 -0.74
N LYS A 92 4.89 -22.21 0.47
CA LYS A 92 4.45 -22.90 1.69
C LYS A 92 3.89 -21.91 2.70
N GLY A 93 2.81 -22.29 3.37
CA GLY A 93 2.17 -21.44 4.37
C GLY A 93 1.67 -20.17 3.71
N MET A 94 2.13 -19.01 4.18
CA MET A 94 1.85 -17.72 3.53
C MET A 94 2.96 -17.30 2.55
N GLN A 95 4.05 -18.05 2.40
CA GLN A 95 5.22 -17.58 1.64
C GLN A 95 4.96 -17.55 0.13
N TRP A 96 5.33 -16.41 -0.48
CA TRP A 96 5.39 -16.20 -1.92
C TRP A 96 6.81 -15.87 -2.37
N GLU A 97 7.21 -16.42 -3.51
CA GLU A 97 8.54 -16.29 -4.09
C GLU A 97 8.48 -15.99 -5.59
N GLY A 98 9.64 -15.76 -6.20
CA GLY A 98 9.75 -15.43 -7.62
C GLY A 98 9.86 -13.92 -7.88
N ASN A 99 10.24 -13.60 -9.12
CA ASN A 99 10.40 -12.22 -9.56
C ASN A 99 9.03 -11.55 -9.70
N TRP A 100 8.94 -10.30 -9.25
CA TRP A 100 7.77 -9.49 -9.53
C TRP A 100 7.65 -9.22 -11.04
N ASN A 101 6.49 -9.54 -11.62
CA ASN A 101 6.15 -9.12 -12.97
C ASN A 101 5.72 -7.65 -12.96
N HIS A 102 6.70 -6.77 -13.12
CA HIS A 102 6.51 -5.32 -13.02
C HIS A 102 5.83 -4.68 -14.23
N THR A 103 5.65 -5.41 -15.34
CA THR A 103 5.19 -4.85 -16.63
C THR A 103 3.81 -4.19 -16.52
N ASN A 104 2.90 -4.79 -15.74
CA ASN A 104 1.55 -4.25 -15.54
C ASN A 104 1.58 -2.94 -14.73
N ALA A 105 2.34 -2.89 -13.63
CA ALA A 105 2.52 -1.67 -12.86
C ALA A 105 3.24 -0.56 -13.66
N GLU A 106 4.24 -0.93 -14.47
CA GLU A 106 4.94 0.00 -15.35
C GLU A 106 3.98 0.64 -16.36
N ALA A 107 3.08 -0.15 -16.95
CA ALA A 107 2.06 0.35 -17.89
C ALA A 107 1.09 1.33 -17.22
N LEU A 108 0.60 1.04 -16.00
CA LEU A 108 -0.22 1.98 -15.23
C LEU A 108 0.52 3.28 -14.92
N ILE A 109 1.76 3.18 -14.44
CA ILE A 109 2.57 4.35 -14.09
C ILE A 109 2.82 5.20 -15.34
N LYS A 110 3.17 4.57 -16.47
CA LYS A 110 3.36 5.26 -17.74
C LYS A 110 2.09 5.99 -18.18
N TYR A 111 0.93 5.32 -18.13
CA TYR A 111 -0.35 5.95 -18.45
C TYR A 111 -0.67 7.14 -17.55
N THR A 112 -0.35 7.02 -16.26
CA THR A 112 -0.49 8.11 -15.29
C THR A 112 0.37 9.32 -15.67
N VAL A 113 1.63 9.10 -16.07
CA VAL A 113 2.54 10.16 -16.54
C VAL A 113 2.05 10.78 -17.84
N ASP A 114 1.69 9.95 -18.83
CA ASP A 114 1.25 10.42 -20.15
C ASP A 114 -0.02 11.29 -20.08
N ASN A 115 -0.89 11.04 -19.10
CA ASN A 115 -2.09 11.84 -18.84
C ASN A 115 -1.86 13.00 -17.85
N ASN A 116 -0.62 13.24 -17.42
CA ASN A 116 -0.24 14.28 -16.46
C ASN A 116 -1.01 14.20 -15.12
N TYR A 117 -1.36 12.98 -14.71
CA TYR A 117 -2.03 12.72 -13.44
C TYR A 117 -1.07 12.86 -12.26
N GLN A 118 -1.56 13.44 -11.17
CA GLN A 118 -0.74 13.80 -10.02
C GLN A 118 -0.86 12.73 -8.93
N ILE A 119 0.10 11.81 -8.92
CA ILE A 119 0.29 10.86 -7.83
C ILE A 119 1.44 11.33 -6.96
N ASN A 120 1.19 11.48 -5.65
CA ASN A 120 2.20 11.96 -4.72
C ASN A 120 3.14 10.82 -4.28
N SER A 121 2.60 9.60 -4.13
CA SER A 121 3.40 8.42 -3.81
C SER A 121 2.82 7.14 -4.38
N TRP A 122 3.71 6.21 -4.75
CA TRP A 122 3.37 4.83 -5.01
C TRP A 122 3.68 3.99 -3.78
N GLU A 123 2.71 3.23 -3.30
CA GLU A 123 2.92 2.20 -2.29
C GLU A 123 3.12 0.84 -2.97
N PHE A 124 3.88 -0.07 -2.38
CA PHE A 124 4.16 -1.38 -2.98
C PHE A 124 3.62 -2.50 -2.07
N GLY A 125 2.56 -3.21 -2.47
CA GLY A 125 2.00 -4.31 -1.67
C GLY A 125 1.39 -3.93 -0.32
N ASN A 126 0.55 -4.83 0.21
CA ASN A 126 -0.20 -4.68 1.46
C ASN A 126 0.12 -5.84 2.40
N GLU A 127 0.63 -5.56 3.60
CA GLU A 127 0.75 -6.51 4.71
C GLU A 127 1.51 -7.79 4.37
N LEU A 128 2.48 -7.70 3.45
CA LEU A 128 3.30 -8.84 3.01
C LEU A 128 4.55 -9.06 3.88
N GLY A 129 4.81 -8.16 4.84
CA GLY A 129 6.06 -8.09 5.59
C GLY A 129 5.96 -8.61 7.02
N GLY A 130 7.03 -9.26 7.48
CA GLY A 130 7.21 -9.66 8.88
C GLY A 130 6.37 -10.85 9.33
N ALA A 131 6.44 -11.16 10.62
CA ALA A 131 5.73 -12.30 11.21
C ALA A 131 4.20 -12.14 11.26
N ASN A 132 3.71 -10.90 11.11
CA ASN A 132 2.28 -10.55 11.16
C ASN A 132 1.71 -10.29 9.75
N SER A 133 2.30 -10.88 8.72
CA SER A 133 1.79 -10.78 7.36
C SER A 133 0.38 -11.38 7.25
N ILE A 134 -0.47 -10.80 6.41
CA ILE A 134 -1.85 -11.26 6.24
C ILE A 134 -1.99 -11.94 4.87
N GLY A 135 -2.38 -13.23 4.86
CA GLY A 135 -2.65 -14.07 3.68
C GLY A 135 -1.44 -14.44 2.81
N ALA A 136 -0.50 -13.52 2.62
CA ALA A 136 0.71 -13.70 1.83
C ALA A 136 1.92 -13.04 2.52
N SER A 137 3.10 -13.63 2.40
CA SER A 137 4.36 -13.13 2.96
C SER A 137 5.48 -13.14 1.93
N VAL A 138 6.25 -12.07 1.89
CA VAL A 138 7.43 -11.92 1.03
C VAL A 138 8.64 -11.58 1.92
N SER A 139 9.77 -12.24 1.65
CA SER A 139 11.00 -11.96 2.41
C SER A 139 11.46 -10.52 2.19
N ALA A 140 12.04 -9.88 3.21
CA ALA A 140 12.55 -8.52 3.10
C ALA A 140 13.58 -8.38 1.96
N ALA A 141 14.37 -9.43 1.71
CA ALA A 141 15.31 -9.48 0.60
C ALA A 141 14.65 -9.44 -0.78
N GLN A 142 13.63 -10.26 -1.00
CA GLN A 142 12.90 -10.25 -2.27
C GLN A 142 12.12 -8.95 -2.44
N TYR A 143 11.47 -8.48 -1.39
CA TYR A 143 10.72 -7.24 -1.39
C TYR A 143 11.62 -6.01 -1.69
N ALA A 144 12.83 -5.96 -1.11
CA ALA A 144 13.81 -4.91 -1.41
C ALA A 144 14.27 -4.93 -2.87
N LYS A 145 14.49 -6.12 -3.45
CA LYS A 145 14.81 -6.29 -4.87
C LYS A 145 13.72 -5.70 -5.76
N ASP A 146 12.46 -5.95 -5.43
CA ASP A 146 11.32 -5.46 -6.20
C ASP A 146 11.15 -3.93 -6.07
N LEU A 147 11.37 -3.37 -4.87
CA LEU A 147 11.39 -1.91 -4.67
C LEU A 147 12.51 -1.19 -5.42
N LEU A 148 13.71 -1.79 -5.50
CA LEU A 148 14.79 -1.26 -6.33
C LEU A 148 14.36 -1.17 -7.80
N LYS A 149 13.66 -2.19 -8.29
CA LYS A 149 13.10 -2.17 -9.64
C LYS A 149 12.01 -1.10 -9.79
N LEU A 150 11.13 -0.95 -8.81
CA LEU A 150 10.13 0.12 -8.79
C LEU A 150 10.79 1.51 -8.83
N ARG A 151 11.84 1.75 -8.05
CA ARG A 151 12.60 3.00 -8.05
C ARG A 151 13.20 3.30 -9.42
N GLU A 152 13.86 2.32 -10.05
CA GLU A 152 14.40 2.44 -11.41
C GLU A 152 13.31 2.84 -12.42
N MET A 153 12.14 2.19 -12.38
CA MET A 153 11.02 2.49 -13.28
C MET A 153 10.46 3.89 -13.05
N VAL A 154 10.20 4.27 -11.79
CA VAL A 154 9.70 5.61 -11.46
C VAL A 154 10.74 6.66 -11.86
N ASP A 155 12.04 6.39 -11.70
CA ASP A 155 13.08 7.34 -12.10
C ASP A 155 13.10 7.62 -13.59
N ARG A 156 12.98 6.57 -14.40
CA ARG A 156 12.93 6.66 -15.86
C ARG A 156 11.63 7.27 -16.36
N LEU A 157 10.48 6.81 -15.87
CA LEU A 157 9.17 7.27 -16.37
C LEU A 157 8.87 8.73 -16.01
N TYR A 158 9.36 9.21 -14.86
CA TYR A 158 9.17 10.59 -14.41
C TYR A 158 10.39 11.49 -14.69
N GLU A 159 11.31 11.10 -15.59
CA GLU A 159 12.55 11.87 -15.85
C GLU A 159 12.27 13.32 -16.24
N ASN A 160 11.22 13.56 -17.04
CA ASN A 160 10.81 14.89 -17.51
C ASN A 160 9.63 15.49 -16.72
N SER A 161 9.22 14.86 -15.62
CA SER A 161 8.11 15.34 -14.81
C SER A 161 8.56 16.42 -13.83
N GLN A 162 7.72 17.43 -13.61
CA GLN A 162 8.01 18.50 -12.63
C GLN A 162 8.14 17.98 -11.21
N GLN A 163 7.34 16.97 -10.87
CA GLN A 163 7.36 16.30 -9.59
C GLN A 163 7.51 14.80 -9.79
N LYS A 164 8.46 14.21 -9.07
CA LYS A 164 8.67 12.77 -9.02
C LYS A 164 7.98 12.21 -7.77
N PRO A 165 7.15 11.16 -7.89
CA PRO A 165 6.46 10.58 -6.75
C PRO A 165 7.44 9.87 -5.82
N MET A 166 7.10 9.91 -4.53
CA MET A 166 7.77 9.09 -3.52
C MET A 166 7.41 7.62 -3.69
N ILE A 167 8.28 6.74 -3.19
CA ILE A 167 7.92 5.34 -2.98
C ILE A 167 7.79 5.13 -1.47
N VAL A 168 6.67 4.56 -1.05
CA VAL A 168 6.37 4.26 0.34
C VAL A 168 6.13 2.76 0.51
N ALA A 169 6.56 2.21 1.63
CA ALA A 169 6.57 0.77 1.88
C ALA A 169 6.86 0.49 3.36
N PRO A 170 6.56 -0.69 3.91
CA PRO A 170 5.97 -1.83 3.22
C PRO A 170 4.44 -1.93 3.26
N GLY A 171 3.75 -0.96 3.87
CA GLY A 171 2.31 -1.07 4.10
C GLY A 171 1.97 -2.30 4.94
N ALA A 172 2.77 -2.60 5.97
CA ALA A 172 2.66 -3.82 6.77
C ALA A 172 2.67 -3.52 8.27
N PHE A 173 2.28 -4.49 9.10
CA PHE A 173 2.53 -4.39 10.54
C PHE A 173 4.04 -4.31 10.82
N PHE A 174 4.41 -3.55 11.85
CA PHE A 174 5.81 -3.35 12.18
C PHE A 174 6.48 -4.65 12.67
N ASP A 175 7.58 -5.02 12.01
CA ASP A 175 8.47 -6.11 12.41
C ASP A 175 9.91 -5.59 12.36
N ASP A 176 10.57 -5.53 13.52
CA ASP A 176 11.88 -4.90 13.68
C ASP A 176 12.95 -5.49 12.75
N LYS A 177 13.01 -6.83 12.66
CA LYS A 177 14.01 -7.52 11.84
C LYS A 177 13.73 -7.32 10.36
N TRP A 178 12.47 -7.46 9.96
CA TRP A 178 12.07 -7.33 8.56
C TRP A 178 12.29 -5.90 8.06
N TYR A 179 11.90 -4.87 8.84
CA TYR A 179 12.10 -3.46 8.48
C TYR A 179 13.58 -3.08 8.44
N HIS A 180 14.38 -3.55 9.40
CA HIS A 180 15.82 -3.32 9.40
C HIS A 180 16.50 -3.96 8.17
N GLU A 181 16.14 -5.20 7.83
CA GLU A 181 16.65 -5.86 6.64
C GLU A 181 16.22 -5.13 5.36
N LEU A 182 14.96 -4.69 5.29
CA LEU A 182 14.44 -3.94 4.15
C LEU A 182 15.31 -2.71 3.87
N VAL A 183 15.45 -1.81 4.86
CA VAL A 183 16.19 -0.55 4.65
C VAL A 183 17.66 -0.79 4.37
N THR A 184 18.25 -1.83 4.96
CA THR A 184 19.64 -2.22 4.70
C THR A 184 19.83 -2.64 3.24
N LYS A 185 18.86 -3.35 2.67
CA LYS A 185 18.95 -3.88 1.30
C LYS A 185 18.51 -2.89 0.23
N THR A 186 17.57 -2.00 0.53
CA THR A 186 17.17 -0.94 -0.40
C THR A 186 18.18 0.20 -0.42
N GLY A 187 18.73 0.57 0.74
CA GLY A 187 19.61 1.73 0.86
C GLY A 187 18.89 3.08 0.65
N PRO A 188 19.66 4.17 0.48
CA PRO A 188 19.13 5.51 0.32
C PRO A 188 18.36 5.72 -0.99
N ASN A 189 17.46 6.70 -0.97
CA ASN A 189 16.70 7.19 -2.13
C ASN A 189 15.69 6.19 -2.75
N VAL A 190 15.54 4.98 -2.20
CA VAL A 190 14.54 4.01 -2.68
C VAL A 190 13.19 4.22 -1.97
N VAL A 191 13.15 4.07 -0.64
CA VAL A 191 11.92 4.19 0.16
C VAL A 191 11.93 5.50 0.95
N THR A 192 11.07 6.44 0.55
CA THR A 192 11.01 7.79 1.15
C THR A 192 10.21 7.82 2.46
N ALA A 193 9.23 6.92 2.61
CA ALA A 193 8.55 6.73 3.88
C ALA A 193 8.35 5.24 4.20
N LEU A 194 8.72 4.87 5.42
CA LEU A 194 8.45 3.57 6.02
C LEU A 194 7.03 3.58 6.59
N THR A 195 6.09 2.94 5.89
CA THR A 195 4.68 2.84 6.30
C THR A 195 4.43 1.60 7.14
N HIS A 196 3.78 1.76 8.29
CA HIS A 196 3.21 0.64 9.04
C HIS A 196 1.70 0.75 9.19
N HIS A 197 1.06 -0.38 9.51
CA HIS A 197 -0.36 -0.44 9.84
C HIS A 197 -0.58 -0.54 11.35
N ILE A 198 -1.67 0.05 11.84
CA ILE A 198 -2.08 -0.04 13.26
C ILE A 198 -3.56 -0.41 13.41
N TYR A 199 -3.81 -1.47 14.18
CA TYR A 199 -5.15 -1.90 14.59
C TYR A 199 -5.12 -2.22 16.08
N ASN A 200 -5.01 -1.15 16.87
CA ASN A 200 -4.55 -1.29 18.25
C ASN A 200 -5.57 -1.99 19.14
N MET A 201 -6.86 -1.99 18.80
CA MET A 201 -7.92 -2.51 19.69
C MET A 201 -8.16 -4.01 19.53
N GLY A 202 -7.64 -4.64 18.47
CA GLY A 202 -7.85 -6.06 18.19
C GLY A 202 -9.02 -6.33 17.22
N ALA A 203 -9.60 -7.52 17.30
CA ALA A 203 -10.65 -7.95 16.38
C ALA A 203 -11.98 -7.25 16.63
N GLY A 204 -12.72 -6.95 15.56
CA GLY A 204 -14.05 -6.35 15.62
C GLY A 204 -15.09 -7.18 16.37
N ASP A 205 -14.93 -8.51 16.36
CA ASP A 205 -15.83 -9.48 17.00
C ASP A 205 -15.49 -9.77 18.48
N ASP A 206 -14.47 -9.12 19.05
CA ASP A 206 -14.14 -9.30 20.47
C ASP A 206 -15.20 -8.60 21.36
N PRO A 207 -15.98 -9.34 22.17
CA PRO A 207 -17.00 -8.74 23.03
C PRO A 207 -16.42 -7.85 24.14
N LYS A 208 -15.10 -7.89 24.38
CA LYS A 208 -14.38 -7.06 25.35
C LYS A 208 -13.69 -5.86 24.73
N LEU A 209 -13.86 -5.63 23.42
CA LEU A 209 -13.22 -4.55 22.68
C LEU A 209 -13.46 -3.18 23.32
N ILE A 210 -14.67 -2.91 23.81
CA ILE A 210 -15.02 -1.62 24.44
C ILE A 210 -14.12 -1.28 25.64
N TYR A 211 -13.68 -2.28 26.41
CA TYR A 211 -12.82 -2.06 27.57
C TYR A 211 -11.41 -1.63 27.17
N ARG A 212 -10.95 -1.96 25.95
CA ARG A 212 -9.67 -1.52 25.40
C ARG A 212 -9.71 -0.05 24.98
N PHE A 213 -10.83 0.40 24.39
CA PHE A 213 -11.02 1.79 23.97
C PHE A 213 -10.98 2.80 25.11
N VAL A 214 -11.39 2.40 26.32
CA VAL A 214 -11.40 3.27 27.51
C VAL A 214 -10.21 3.04 28.44
N ASN A 215 -9.27 2.17 28.07
CA ASN A 215 -8.10 1.85 28.88
C ASN A 215 -6.87 2.64 28.42
N PRO A 216 -6.42 3.67 29.17
CA PRO A 216 -5.29 4.52 28.76
C PRO A 216 -3.96 3.76 28.68
N THR A 217 -3.77 2.73 29.51
CA THR A 217 -2.57 1.87 29.45
C THR A 217 -2.53 1.12 28.14
N TYR A 218 -3.66 0.54 27.73
CA TYR A 218 -3.79 -0.20 26.49
C TYR A 218 -3.59 0.71 25.26
N LEU A 219 -4.21 1.89 25.25
CA LEU A 219 -4.01 2.91 24.21
C LEU A 219 -2.54 3.32 24.05
N SER A 220 -1.77 3.29 25.14
CA SER A 220 -0.35 3.69 25.15
C SER A 220 0.62 2.63 24.62
N GLU A 221 0.17 1.38 24.41
CA GLU A 221 1.04 0.28 23.98
C GLU A 221 1.67 0.52 22.60
N VAL A 222 0.92 1.15 21.68
CA VAL A 222 1.40 1.48 20.32
C VAL A 222 2.64 2.39 20.32
N SER A 223 2.85 3.14 21.41
CA SER A 223 4.02 4.01 21.54
C SER A 223 5.35 3.26 21.44
N LYS A 224 5.37 1.97 21.81
CA LYS A 224 6.55 1.10 21.66
C LYS A 224 6.89 0.92 20.18
N THR A 225 5.90 0.58 19.36
CA THR A 225 6.05 0.44 17.90
C THR A 225 6.56 1.73 17.28
N PHE A 226 5.98 2.88 17.66
CA PHE A 226 6.43 4.19 17.15
C PHE A 226 7.89 4.48 17.52
N ARG A 227 8.31 4.20 18.75
CA ARG A 227 9.71 4.37 19.17
C ARG A 227 10.65 3.44 18.41
N GLN A 228 10.26 2.19 18.18
CA GLN A 228 11.08 1.22 17.45
C GLN A 228 11.25 1.61 15.99
N LEU A 229 10.17 1.94 15.28
CA LEU A 229 10.27 2.41 13.89
C LEU A 229 11.05 3.73 13.79
N LYS A 230 10.84 4.67 14.72
CA LYS A 230 11.63 5.89 14.81
C LYS A 230 13.13 5.58 14.95
N ASN A 231 13.50 4.64 15.81
CA ASN A 231 14.89 4.22 15.97
C ASN A 231 15.48 3.62 14.68
N ILE A 232 14.70 2.83 13.93
CA ILE A 232 15.14 2.31 12.62
C ILE A 232 15.41 3.48 11.67
N VAL A 233 14.48 4.44 11.56
CA VAL A 233 14.65 5.61 10.70
C VAL A 233 15.90 6.40 11.09
N GLU A 234 16.04 6.78 12.36
CA GLU A 234 17.15 7.64 12.81
C GLU A 234 18.53 7.00 12.65
N LYS A 235 18.64 5.67 12.82
CA LYS A 235 19.92 4.97 12.82
C LYS A 235 20.29 4.32 11.48
N HIS A 236 19.29 3.86 10.74
CA HIS A 236 19.51 2.97 9.58
C HIS A 236 18.90 3.51 8.29
N ALA A 237 17.98 4.48 8.36
CA ALA A 237 17.36 5.07 7.18
C ALA A 237 17.07 6.57 7.34
N PRO A 238 18.09 7.42 7.64
CA PRO A 238 17.88 8.84 7.90
C PRO A 238 17.35 9.64 6.70
N TRP A 239 17.32 9.04 5.51
CA TRP A 239 16.69 9.56 4.29
C TRP A 239 15.18 9.29 4.21
N SER A 240 14.63 8.50 5.13
CA SER A 240 13.23 8.09 5.15
C SER A 240 12.48 8.74 6.32
N SER A 241 11.15 8.64 6.29
CA SER A 241 10.28 9.08 7.39
C SER A 241 9.36 7.95 7.83
N ALA A 242 8.89 7.96 9.08
CA ALA A 242 7.98 6.95 9.60
C ALA A 242 6.52 7.39 9.43
N TRP A 243 5.72 6.62 8.71
CA TRP A 243 4.30 6.92 8.43
C TRP A 243 3.39 5.80 8.95
N VAL A 244 2.18 6.19 9.35
CA VAL A 244 1.07 5.25 9.51
C VAL A 244 0.33 5.20 8.17
N GLY A 245 0.46 4.10 7.43
CA GLY A 245 -0.13 3.93 6.10
C GLY A 245 -1.60 3.52 6.12
N GLU A 246 -1.99 2.80 7.16
CA GLU A 246 -3.35 2.35 7.42
C GLU A 246 -3.58 2.29 8.94
N ALA A 247 -4.75 2.74 9.39
CA ALA A 247 -5.10 2.73 10.80
C ALA A 247 -6.59 2.45 10.97
N GLY A 248 -6.90 1.62 11.95
CA GLY A 248 -8.25 1.40 12.44
C GLY A 248 -8.26 1.22 13.95
N GLY A 249 -9.45 1.35 14.55
CA GLY A 249 -9.65 0.94 15.94
C GLY A 249 -9.48 -0.57 16.05
N ALA A 250 -10.36 -1.31 15.37
CA ALA A 250 -10.38 -2.77 15.31
C ALA A 250 -10.25 -3.27 13.86
N TYR A 251 -9.57 -4.39 13.67
CA TYR A 251 -9.49 -5.07 12.36
C TYR A 251 -10.79 -5.85 12.07
N HIS A 252 -10.91 -6.42 10.86
CA HIS A 252 -12.15 -7.02 10.32
C HIS A 252 -13.29 -6.01 10.08
N GLY A 253 -12.97 -4.80 9.64
CA GLY A 253 -13.98 -3.79 9.27
C GLY A 253 -14.56 -2.98 10.45
N GLY A 254 -14.06 -3.21 11.66
CA GLY A 254 -14.49 -2.49 12.87
C GLY A 254 -15.38 -3.33 13.79
N ALA A 255 -15.82 -2.75 14.90
CA ALA A 255 -16.70 -3.42 15.86
C ALA A 255 -18.11 -3.61 15.26
N TYR A 256 -18.67 -4.81 15.37
CA TYR A 256 -20.03 -5.15 14.92
C TYR A 256 -20.79 -6.03 15.91
#